data_AF-A0A8J4A766-F1
#
_entry.id   AF-A0A8J4A766-F1
#
_cell.length_a   1.000
_cell.length_b   1.000
_cell.length_c   1.000
_cell.angle_alpha   90.00
_cell.angle_beta   90.00
_cell.angle_gamma   90.00
#
_symmetry.space_group_name_H-M   'P 1'
#
loop_
_entity.id
_entity.type
_entity.pdbx_description
1 polymer ?
#
loop_
_entity_poly.entity_id
_entity_poly.type
_entity_poly.pdbx_seq_one_letter_code
_entity_poly.pdbx_strand_id
1 'polypeptide(L)'
;AQLPEAVAAEQLTMTLSYVQGMRVKLGLGGAVEQRVRAAGYAGVEDAIRATAQLPEAVAAEQLTMTPSRVHNIRAMLGLAGPAIERRVRALGYRSVRDAIRATAHLSPKEAAEALTISSEYVRARRDDWGLTISEDVAVRAYGFADVQDAIRVTSPLSAIEAAKRLPLSASRVRALRVELGLTGSVGERRVRALGFADVEDAMRKTANLHYMDAAERLGYAPSTVIQYRRRFGISKGRKR
;
A
#
# COMPACT_ATOMS: atom_id res chain seq x y z
N ALA A 1 -2.85 -29.32 -38.02
CA ALA A 1 -3.19 -27.89 -37.93
C ALA A 1 -4.31 -27.72 -36.91
N GLN A 2 -4.22 -26.77 -35.97
CA GLN A 2 -5.33 -26.51 -35.05
C GLN A 2 -6.46 -25.79 -35.78
N LEU A 3 -7.69 -26.31 -35.68
CA LEU A 3 -8.88 -25.70 -36.26
C LEU A 3 -9.14 -24.32 -35.63
N PRO A 4 -9.54 -23.30 -36.42
CA PRO A 4 -9.99 -22.01 -35.90
C PRO A 4 -11.12 -22.17 -34.88
N GLU A 5 -11.16 -21.32 -33.86
CA GLU A 5 -12.10 -21.46 -32.72
C GLU A 5 -13.58 -21.40 -33.15
N ALA A 6 -13.90 -20.60 -34.16
CA ALA A 6 -15.25 -20.54 -34.73
C ALA A 6 -15.65 -21.85 -35.42
N VAL A 7 -14.72 -22.45 -36.18
CA VAL A 7 -14.92 -23.74 -36.86
C VAL A 7 -15.02 -24.87 -35.84
N ALA A 8 -14.22 -24.83 -34.78
CA ALA A 8 -14.30 -25.81 -33.70
C ALA A 8 -15.61 -25.69 -32.89
N ALA A 9 -16.10 -24.47 -32.65
CA ALA A 9 -17.38 -24.24 -31.99
C ALA A 9 -18.56 -24.78 -32.82
N GLU A 10 -18.53 -24.55 -34.12
CA GLU A 10 -19.54 -25.06 -35.05
C GLU A 10 -19.50 -26.59 -35.16
N GLN A 11 -18.32 -27.19 -35.34
CA GLN A 11 -18.16 -28.64 -35.45
C GLN A 11 -18.46 -29.40 -34.16
N LEU A 12 -18.24 -28.78 -33.00
CA LEU A 12 -18.50 -29.38 -31.69
C LEU A 12 -19.85 -28.98 -31.11
N THR A 13 -20.67 -28.22 -31.85
CA THR A 13 -21.97 -27.68 -31.38
C THR A 13 -21.89 -27.02 -30.00
N MET A 14 -20.80 -26.30 -29.76
CA MET A 14 -20.51 -25.58 -28.52
C MET A 14 -20.52 -24.08 -28.77
N THR A 15 -20.73 -23.27 -27.72
CA THR A 15 -20.57 -21.83 -27.84
C THR A 15 -19.08 -21.48 -27.97
N LEU A 16 -18.78 -20.41 -28.71
CA LEU A 16 -17.41 -19.90 -28.88
C LEU A 16 -16.73 -19.64 -27.53
N SER A 17 -17.48 -19.09 -26.56
CA SER A 17 -17.00 -18.84 -25.20
C SER A 17 -16.67 -20.12 -24.44
N TYR A 18 -17.42 -21.20 -24.65
CA TYR A 18 -17.16 -22.49 -24.03
C TYR A 18 -15.90 -23.15 -24.61
N VAL A 19 -15.72 -23.11 -25.94
CA VAL A 19 -14.50 -23.61 -26.60
C VAL A 19 -13.27 -22.82 -26.16
N GLN A 20 -13.39 -21.50 -26.03
CA GLN A 20 -12.32 -20.65 -25.50
C GLN A 20 -11.98 -20.99 -24.05
N GLY A 21 -12.99 -21.15 -23.18
CA GLY A 21 -12.80 -21.56 -21.78
C GLY A 21 -12.17 -22.95 -21.64
N MET A 22 -12.57 -23.90 -22.49
CA MET A 22 -12.01 -25.26 -22.53
C MET A 22 -10.53 -25.27 -22.96
N ARG A 23 -10.17 -24.48 -23.97
CA ARG A 23 -8.76 -24.38 -24.41
C ARG A 23 -7.85 -23.77 -23.35
N VAL A 24 -8.33 -22.76 -22.63
CA VAL A 24 -7.63 -22.20 -21.47
C VAL A 24 -7.45 -23.25 -20.37
N LYS A 25 -8.50 -24.01 -20.03
CA LYS A 25 -8.43 -25.10 -19.02
C LYS A 25 -7.47 -26.23 -19.41
N LEU A 26 -7.36 -26.51 -20.71
CA LEU A 26 -6.49 -27.56 -21.25
C LEU A 26 -5.06 -27.10 -21.51
N GLY A 27 -4.68 -25.87 -21.13
CA GLY A 27 -3.34 -25.33 -21.36
C GLY A 27 -3.00 -25.13 -22.85
N LEU A 28 -4.01 -25.19 -23.71
CA LEU A 28 -3.92 -24.87 -25.12
C LEU A 28 -4.02 -23.35 -25.24
N GLY A 29 -2.93 -22.67 -24.84
CA GLY A 29 -2.82 -21.20 -24.67
C GLY A 29 -3.68 -20.44 -25.68
N GLY A 30 -4.53 -19.56 -25.16
CA GLY A 30 -5.59 -18.91 -25.95
C GLY A 30 -5.04 -18.27 -27.22
N ALA A 31 -5.85 -18.20 -28.28
CA ALA A 31 -5.41 -17.76 -29.61
C ALA A 31 -4.55 -16.47 -29.62
N VAL A 32 -4.73 -15.58 -28.64
CA VAL A 32 -3.90 -14.39 -28.43
C VAL A 32 -2.45 -14.72 -28.05
N GLU A 33 -2.20 -15.63 -27.11
CA GLU A 33 -0.83 -16.03 -26.72
C GLU A 33 -0.10 -16.72 -27.87
N GLN A 34 -0.80 -17.57 -28.63
CA GLN A 34 -0.22 -18.21 -29.81
C GLN A 34 0.12 -17.19 -30.90
N ARG A 35 -0.76 -16.19 -31.15
CA ARG A 35 -0.50 -15.13 -32.13
C ARG A 35 0.63 -14.20 -31.70
N VAL A 36 0.70 -13.87 -30.41
CA VAL A 36 1.79 -13.07 -29.85
C VAL A 36 3.12 -13.80 -29.95
N ARG A 37 3.17 -15.12 -29.68
CA ARG A 37 4.38 -15.92 -29.93
C ARG A 37 4.72 -16.03 -31.41
N ALA A 38 3.72 -16.14 -32.28
CA ALA A 38 3.93 -16.14 -33.74
C ALA A 38 4.48 -14.81 -34.26
N ALA A 39 4.15 -13.69 -33.60
CA ALA A 39 4.73 -12.37 -33.84
C ALA A 39 6.14 -12.20 -33.24
N GLY A 40 6.73 -13.25 -32.66
CA GLY A 40 8.10 -13.27 -32.17
C GLY A 40 8.29 -12.85 -30.71
N TYR A 41 7.20 -12.62 -29.96
CA TYR A 41 7.27 -12.19 -28.56
C TYR A 41 7.16 -13.36 -27.58
N ALA A 42 7.82 -13.26 -26.42
CA ALA A 42 7.80 -14.33 -25.43
C ALA A 42 6.42 -14.55 -24.78
N GLY A 43 5.59 -13.50 -24.76
CA GLY A 43 4.22 -13.53 -24.22
C GLY A 43 3.50 -12.18 -24.40
N VAL A 44 2.21 -12.13 -24.02
CA VAL A 44 1.34 -10.95 -24.22
C VAL A 44 1.90 -9.70 -23.56
N GLU A 45 2.47 -9.84 -22.36
CA GLU A 45 3.07 -8.74 -21.62
C GLU A 45 4.31 -8.16 -22.33
N ASP A 46 5.18 -9.01 -22.84
CA ASP A 46 6.38 -8.62 -23.59
C ASP A 46 6.02 -7.90 -24.89
N ALA A 47 5.03 -8.42 -25.62
CA ALA A 47 4.49 -7.79 -26.83
C ALA A 47 3.88 -6.40 -26.57
N ILE A 48 3.16 -6.27 -25.45
CA ILE A 48 2.56 -5.00 -25.05
C ILE A 48 3.64 -3.98 -24.63
N ARG A 49 4.72 -4.44 -23.98
CA ARG A 49 5.90 -3.60 -23.68
C ARG A 49 6.62 -3.16 -24.96
N ALA A 50 6.88 -4.08 -25.88
CA ALA A 50 7.57 -3.81 -27.13
C ALA A 50 6.82 -2.80 -28.01
N THR A 51 5.49 -2.84 -28.01
CA THR A 51 4.65 -1.93 -28.79
C THR A 51 4.29 -0.63 -28.06
N ALA A 52 4.72 -0.42 -26.82
CA ALA A 52 4.20 0.63 -25.93
C ALA A 52 4.18 2.05 -26.53
N GLN A 53 5.14 2.37 -27.41
CA GLN A 53 5.28 3.66 -28.08
C GLN A 53 4.32 3.86 -29.26
N LEU A 54 3.72 2.78 -29.77
CA LEU A 54 2.79 2.83 -30.89
C LEU A 54 1.40 3.27 -30.43
N PRO A 55 0.64 4.00 -31.27
CA PRO A 55 -0.78 4.21 -31.05
C PRO A 55 -1.52 2.89 -30.81
N GLU A 56 -2.51 2.90 -29.93
CA GLU A 56 -3.22 1.67 -29.52
C GLU A 56 -3.85 0.93 -30.70
N ALA A 57 -4.32 1.64 -31.72
CA ALA A 57 -4.83 1.04 -32.95
C ALA A 57 -3.76 0.26 -33.72
N VAL A 58 -2.56 0.85 -33.85
CA VAL A 58 -1.42 0.24 -34.57
C VAL A 58 -0.89 -0.97 -33.78
N ALA A 59 -0.76 -0.84 -32.47
CA ALA A 59 -0.37 -1.95 -31.62
C ALA A 59 -1.41 -3.08 -31.59
N ALA A 60 -2.69 -2.75 -31.61
CA ALA A 60 -3.77 -3.72 -31.69
C ALA A 60 -3.72 -4.53 -33.00
N GLU A 61 -3.46 -3.86 -34.12
CA GLU A 61 -3.26 -4.51 -35.41
C GLU A 61 -2.05 -5.45 -35.39
N GLN A 62 -0.89 -4.97 -34.91
CA GLN A 62 0.34 -5.77 -34.82
C GLN A 62 0.23 -6.96 -33.87
N LEU A 63 -0.49 -6.81 -32.76
CA LEU A 63 -0.67 -7.87 -31.77
C LEU A 63 -1.91 -8.73 -32.06
N THR A 64 -2.68 -8.41 -33.10
CA THR A 64 -3.99 -9.04 -33.41
C THR A 64 -4.95 -9.07 -32.21
N MET A 65 -5.01 -7.95 -31.51
CA MET A 65 -5.86 -7.69 -30.34
C MET A 65 -6.81 -6.53 -30.63
N THR A 66 -7.79 -6.27 -29.76
CA THR A 66 -8.59 -5.04 -29.87
C THR A 66 -7.82 -3.86 -29.25
N PRO A 67 -8.01 -2.62 -29.75
CA PRO A 67 -7.40 -1.42 -29.16
C PRO A 67 -7.70 -1.28 -27.67
N SER A 68 -8.94 -1.55 -27.24
CA SER A 68 -9.33 -1.51 -25.83
C SER A 68 -8.59 -2.54 -24.97
N ARG A 69 -8.27 -3.72 -25.52
CA ARG A 69 -7.51 -4.73 -24.79
C ARG A 69 -6.03 -4.33 -24.66
N VAL A 70 -5.45 -3.75 -25.71
CA VAL A 70 -4.10 -3.17 -25.64
C VAL A 70 -4.05 -2.03 -24.61
N HIS A 71 -5.04 -1.14 -24.62
CA HIS A 71 -5.20 -0.07 -23.64
C HIS A 71 -5.24 -0.62 -22.20
N ASN A 72 -6.15 -1.57 -21.93
CA ASN A 72 -6.31 -2.14 -20.59
C ASN A 72 -5.05 -2.86 -20.11
N ILE A 73 -4.37 -3.62 -20.97
CA ILE A 73 -3.13 -4.31 -20.59
C ILE A 73 -2.00 -3.30 -20.35
N ARG A 74 -1.88 -2.24 -21.17
CA ARG A 74 -0.91 -1.16 -20.90
C ARG A 74 -1.17 -0.46 -19.58
N ALA A 75 -2.44 -0.20 -19.26
CA ALA A 75 -2.83 0.39 -17.98
C ALA A 75 -2.43 -0.50 -16.80
N MET A 76 -2.72 -1.81 -16.87
CA MET A 76 -2.34 -2.79 -15.84
C MET A 76 -0.81 -2.93 -15.70
N LEU A 77 -0.07 -2.86 -16.82
CA LEU A 77 1.39 -2.95 -16.84
C LEU A 77 2.09 -1.63 -16.52
N GLY A 78 1.35 -0.57 -16.20
CA GLY A 78 1.97 0.73 -15.93
C GLY A 78 2.71 1.33 -17.13
N LEU A 79 2.30 1.02 -18.38
CA LEU A 79 2.92 1.55 -19.61
C LEU A 79 2.20 2.81 -20.09
N ALA A 80 2.96 3.89 -20.34
CA ALA A 80 2.38 5.14 -20.83
C ALA A 80 2.10 4.92 -22.32
N GLY A 81 0.83 4.73 -22.67
CA GLY A 81 0.44 4.85 -24.07
C GLY A 81 0.59 6.30 -24.55
N PRO A 82 0.68 6.55 -25.86
CA PRO A 82 0.69 7.90 -26.43
C PRO A 82 -0.52 8.78 -26.01
N ALA A 83 -1.61 8.15 -25.58
CA ALA A 83 -2.76 8.85 -24.98
C ALA A 83 -2.42 9.47 -23.61
N ILE A 84 -1.67 8.78 -22.75
CA ILE A 84 -1.25 9.27 -21.44
C ILE A 84 -0.28 10.44 -21.61
N GLU A 85 0.70 10.32 -22.51
CA GLU A 85 1.62 11.44 -22.80
C GLU A 85 0.88 12.67 -23.31
N ARG A 86 -0.09 12.49 -24.22
CA ARG A 86 -0.91 13.60 -24.72
C ARG A 86 -1.75 14.25 -23.62
N ARG A 87 -2.38 13.46 -22.73
CA ARG A 87 -3.13 13.97 -21.57
C ARG A 87 -2.22 14.76 -20.63
N VAL A 88 -1.06 14.23 -20.31
CA VAL A 88 -0.09 14.89 -19.42
C VAL A 88 0.46 16.18 -20.04
N ARG A 89 0.74 16.20 -21.35
CA ARG A 89 1.12 17.43 -22.06
C ARG A 89 0.00 18.46 -22.10
N ALA A 90 -1.26 18.04 -22.25
CA ALA A 90 -2.42 18.94 -22.19
C ALA A 90 -2.56 19.62 -20.81
N LEU A 91 -2.09 18.96 -19.74
CA LEU A 91 -2.00 19.54 -18.39
C LEU A 91 -0.78 20.44 -18.19
N GLY A 92 0.00 20.73 -19.24
CA GLY A 92 1.16 21.63 -19.20
C GLY A 92 2.48 20.99 -18.75
N TYR A 93 2.51 19.67 -18.52
CA TYR A 93 3.74 18.98 -18.14
C TYR A 93 4.56 18.53 -19.37
N ARG A 94 5.89 18.59 -19.25
CA ARG A 94 6.80 18.19 -20.35
C ARG A 94 6.84 16.69 -20.58
N SER A 95 6.64 15.90 -19.53
CA SER A 95 6.66 14.44 -19.59
C SER A 95 5.78 13.82 -18.49
N VAL A 96 5.44 12.54 -18.66
CA VAL A 96 4.74 11.74 -17.64
C VAL A 96 5.54 11.64 -16.35
N ARG A 97 6.87 11.58 -16.47
CA ARG A 97 7.78 11.60 -15.32
C ARG A 97 7.70 12.92 -14.55
N ASP A 98 7.71 14.04 -15.26
CA ASP A 98 7.60 15.37 -14.66
C ASP A 98 6.26 15.52 -13.92
N ALA A 99 5.17 15.07 -14.53
CA ALA A 99 3.83 15.06 -13.92
C ALA A 99 3.73 14.18 -12.66
N ILE A 100 4.23 12.94 -12.72
CA ILE A 100 4.21 12.03 -11.57
C ILE A 100 5.11 12.54 -10.45
N ARG A 101 6.22 13.22 -10.78
CA ARG A 101 7.09 13.86 -9.81
C ARG A 101 6.45 15.10 -9.18
N ALA A 102 5.79 15.94 -9.97
CA ALA A 102 5.09 17.13 -9.49
C ALA A 102 3.99 16.77 -8.48
N THR A 103 3.33 15.62 -8.68
CA THR A 103 2.28 15.12 -7.80
C THR A 103 2.80 14.23 -6.66
N ALA A 104 4.11 14.09 -6.46
CA ALA A 104 4.69 13.17 -5.46
C ALA A 104 4.22 13.41 -4.02
N HIS A 105 3.71 14.62 -3.73
CA HIS A 105 3.13 15.02 -2.45
C HIS A 105 1.68 14.53 -2.24
N LEU A 106 1.06 13.92 -3.25
CA LEU A 106 -0.28 13.35 -3.20
C LEU A 106 -0.21 11.84 -3.08
N SER A 107 -1.26 11.21 -2.56
CA SER A 107 -1.40 9.75 -2.65
C SER A 107 -1.48 9.30 -4.12
N PRO A 108 -1.16 8.03 -4.44
CA PRO A 108 -1.26 7.54 -5.82
C PRO A 108 -2.67 7.68 -6.43
N LYS A 109 -3.72 7.67 -5.59
CA LYS A 109 -5.11 7.86 -6.04
C LYS A 109 -5.37 9.32 -6.43
N GLU A 110 -5.02 10.26 -5.57
CA GLU A 110 -5.20 11.70 -5.83
C GLU A 110 -4.33 12.17 -6.99
N ALA A 111 -3.10 11.67 -7.09
CA ALA A 111 -2.22 11.95 -8.22
C ALA A 111 -2.78 11.40 -9.54
N ALA A 112 -3.40 10.22 -9.50
CA ALA A 112 -4.06 9.64 -10.67
C ALA A 112 -5.29 10.44 -11.12
N GLU A 113 -6.10 10.91 -10.17
CA GLU A 113 -7.22 11.80 -10.45
C GLU A 113 -6.74 13.14 -11.04
N ALA A 114 -5.72 13.76 -10.44
CA ALA A 114 -5.15 15.02 -10.91
C ALA A 114 -4.50 14.92 -12.31
N LEU A 115 -3.96 13.75 -12.65
CA LEU A 115 -3.31 13.51 -13.95
C LEU A 115 -4.22 12.82 -14.97
N THR A 116 -5.45 12.45 -14.58
CA THR A 116 -6.42 11.71 -15.41
C THR A 116 -5.84 10.40 -15.98
N ILE A 117 -5.09 9.68 -15.14
CA ILE A 117 -4.44 8.38 -15.41
C ILE A 117 -4.81 7.36 -14.33
N SER A 118 -4.40 6.10 -14.45
CA SER A 118 -4.70 5.11 -13.40
C SER A 118 -3.79 5.26 -12.17
N SER A 119 -4.33 4.97 -10.99
CA SER A 119 -3.59 4.96 -9.73
C SER A 119 -2.52 3.87 -9.67
N GLU A 120 -2.77 2.73 -10.32
CA GLU A 120 -1.80 1.65 -10.51
C GLU A 120 -0.61 2.10 -11.37
N TYR A 121 -0.87 2.87 -12.43
CA TYR A 121 0.18 3.46 -13.26
C TYR A 121 1.06 4.43 -12.46
N VAL A 122 0.45 5.30 -11.66
CA VAL A 122 1.21 6.22 -10.78
C VAL A 122 2.05 5.44 -9.78
N ARG A 123 1.48 4.41 -9.13
CA ARG A 123 2.17 3.61 -8.13
C ARG A 123 3.37 2.87 -8.73
N ALA A 124 3.15 2.11 -9.81
CA ALA A 124 4.22 1.36 -10.49
C ALA A 124 5.38 2.28 -10.92
N ARG A 125 5.07 3.46 -11.46
CA ARG A 125 6.10 4.41 -11.90
C ARG A 125 6.83 5.11 -10.77
N ARG A 126 6.16 5.38 -9.65
CA ARG A 126 6.83 5.92 -8.48
C ARG A 126 7.82 4.92 -7.90
N ASP A 127 7.44 3.65 -7.85
CA ASP A 127 8.29 2.56 -7.38
C ASP A 127 9.49 2.38 -8.34
N ASP A 128 9.24 2.27 -9.65
CA ASP A 128 10.30 2.14 -10.68
C ASP A 128 11.31 3.29 -10.66
N TRP A 129 10.86 4.52 -10.43
CA TRP A 129 11.69 5.71 -10.46
C TRP A 129 12.27 6.09 -9.09
N GLY A 130 12.04 5.29 -8.06
CA GLY A 130 12.46 5.58 -6.69
C GLY A 130 11.85 6.89 -6.15
N LEU A 131 10.68 7.28 -6.65
CA LEU A 131 9.90 8.41 -6.14
C LEU A 131 9.12 7.91 -4.93
N THR A 132 9.83 7.67 -3.83
CA THR A 132 9.22 7.32 -2.55
C THR A 132 8.23 8.41 -2.15
N ILE A 133 7.01 7.98 -1.82
CA ILE A 133 6.00 8.83 -1.21
C ILE A 133 6.59 9.35 0.09
N SER A 134 6.56 10.66 0.33
CA SER A 134 7.08 11.20 1.59
C SER A 134 6.33 10.57 2.76
N GLU A 135 7.02 10.33 3.87
CA GLU A 135 6.43 9.72 5.06
C GLU A 135 5.17 10.51 5.51
N ASP A 136 5.15 11.84 5.38
CA ASP A 136 4.01 12.71 5.69
C ASP A 136 2.79 12.51 4.78
N VAL A 137 3.01 12.14 3.52
CA VAL A 137 1.93 11.84 2.58
C VAL A 137 1.38 10.44 2.85
N ALA A 138 2.28 9.52 3.19
CA ALA A 138 1.89 8.17 3.55
C ALA A 138 1.01 8.17 4.82
N VAL A 139 1.40 8.88 5.89
CA VAL A 139 0.60 8.94 7.13
C VAL A 139 -0.70 9.74 6.97
N ARG A 140 -0.75 10.72 6.07
CA ARG A 140 -2.01 11.43 5.73
C ARG A 140 -3.09 10.52 5.17
N ALA A 141 -2.72 9.53 4.36
CA ALA A 141 -3.66 8.51 3.89
C ALA A 141 -4.26 7.65 5.02
N TYR A 142 -3.65 7.68 6.22
CA TYR A 142 -4.13 6.98 7.43
C TYR A 142 -4.86 7.93 8.40
N GLY A 143 -5.15 9.18 7.98
CA GLY A 143 -5.91 10.15 8.76
C GLY A 143 -5.08 11.00 9.74
N PHE A 144 -3.76 10.97 9.64
CA PHE A 144 -2.87 11.81 10.46
C PHE A 144 -2.50 13.10 9.72
N ALA A 145 -2.18 14.17 10.45
CA ALA A 145 -1.81 15.44 9.82
C ALA A 145 -0.42 15.36 9.15
N ASP A 146 0.55 14.77 9.85
CA ASP A 146 1.94 14.56 9.43
C ASP A 146 2.57 13.42 10.24
N VAL A 147 3.84 13.10 9.98
CA VAL A 147 4.55 12.01 10.68
C VAL A 147 4.71 12.30 12.17
N GLN A 148 4.90 13.55 12.57
CA GLN A 148 5.07 13.89 13.99
C GLN A 148 3.76 13.68 14.76
N ASP A 149 2.64 14.12 14.19
CA ASP A 149 1.30 13.88 14.70
C ASP A 149 1.04 12.37 14.83
N ALA A 150 1.30 11.61 13.76
CA ALA A 150 1.14 10.16 13.75
C ALA A 150 1.98 9.45 14.84
N ILE A 151 3.22 9.90 15.05
CA ILE A 151 4.11 9.37 16.08
C ILE A 151 3.68 9.77 17.49
N ARG A 152 3.13 10.98 17.70
CA ARG A 152 2.60 11.45 18.98
C ARG A 152 1.32 10.70 19.36
N VAL A 153 0.38 10.56 18.43
CA VAL A 153 -0.89 9.84 18.64
C VAL A 153 -0.64 8.35 18.93
N THR A 154 0.31 7.73 18.24
CA THR A 154 0.66 6.32 18.48
C THR A 154 1.67 6.12 19.61
N SER A 155 2.15 7.19 20.25
CA SER A 155 3.18 7.12 21.31
C SER A 155 2.85 6.21 22.51
N PRO A 156 1.57 6.01 22.90
CA PRO A 156 1.19 5.05 23.95
C PRO A 156 1.29 3.58 23.54
N LEU A 157 1.47 3.28 22.25
CA LEU A 157 1.65 1.93 21.73
C LEU A 157 3.13 1.54 21.71
N SER A 158 3.41 0.23 21.74
CA SER A 158 4.76 -0.25 21.41
C SER A 158 5.13 0.17 19.98
N ALA A 159 6.42 0.28 19.67
CA ALA A 159 6.85 0.63 18.31
C ALA A 159 6.38 -0.38 17.26
N ILE A 160 6.21 -1.65 17.65
CA ILE A 160 5.72 -2.72 16.79
C ILE A 160 4.23 -2.53 16.49
N GLU A 161 3.42 -2.22 17.50
CA GLU A 161 1.99 -1.96 17.32
C GLU A 161 1.73 -0.65 16.56
N ALA A 162 2.54 0.39 16.81
CA ALA A 162 2.49 1.63 16.04
C ALA A 162 2.83 1.38 14.56
N ALA A 163 3.86 0.58 14.26
CA ALA A 163 4.22 0.20 12.90
C ALA A 163 3.15 -0.65 12.18
N LYS A 164 2.22 -1.29 12.90
CA LYS A 164 1.05 -1.93 12.27
C LYS A 164 -0.03 -0.94 11.86
N ARG A 165 -0.03 0.27 12.44
CA ARG A 165 -1.03 1.34 12.21
C ARG A 165 -0.50 2.47 11.36
N LEU A 166 0.81 2.58 11.23
CA LEU A 166 1.49 3.57 10.43
C LEU A 166 2.15 2.88 9.23
N PRO A 167 2.23 3.54 8.07
CA PRO A 167 3.03 3.08 6.94
C PRO A 167 4.55 3.28 7.20
N LEU A 168 5.02 2.93 8.40
CA LEU A 168 6.40 3.11 8.87
C LEU A 168 6.90 1.82 9.52
N SER A 169 8.20 1.55 9.40
CA SER A 169 8.82 0.42 10.08
C SER A 169 8.95 0.67 11.58
N ALA A 170 8.97 -0.40 12.39
CA ALA A 170 9.14 -0.28 13.84
C ALA A 170 10.47 0.38 14.23
N SER A 171 11.53 0.20 13.43
CA SER A 171 12.81 0.90 13.61
C SER A 171 12.68 2.38 13.33
N ARG A 172 11.99 2.78 12.26
CA ARG A 172 11.74 4.19 11.94
C ARG A 172 10.88 4.87 12.99
N VAL A 173 9.83 4.19 13.48
CA VAL A 173 9.01 4.68 14.60
C VAL A 173 9.85 4.92 15.86
N ARG A 174 10.82 4.05 16.17
CA ARG A 174 11.74 4.26 17.30
C ARG A 174 12.63 5.47 17.08
N ALA A 175 13.24 5.61 15.90
CA ALA A 175 14.10 6.75 15.57
C ALA A 175 13.34 8.08 15.69
N LEU A 176 12.16 8.17 15.09
CA LEU A 176 11.30 9.36 15.16
C LEU A 176 10.88 9.69 16.60
N ARG A 177 10.62 8.68 17.45
CA ARG A 177 10.35 8.91 18.87
C ARG A 177 11.55 9.46 19.62
N VAL A 178 12.78 9.06 19.26
CA VAL A 178 14.00 9.62 19.84
C VAL A 178 14.17 11.08 19.40
N GLU A 179 14.01 11.35 18.10
CA GLU A 179 14.08 12.70 17.52
C GLU A 179 13.07 13.66 18.18
N LEU A 180 11.87 13.16 18.50
CA LEU A 180 10.80 13.93 19.16
C LEU A 180 10.88 13.94 20.69
N GLY A 181 11.92 13.37 21.30
CA GLY A 181 12.09 13.34 22.77
C GLY A 181 11.07 12.46 23.50
N LEU A 182 10.42 11.53 22.81
CA LEU A 182 9.39 10.62 23.34
C LEU A 182 10.02 9.34 23.94
N THR A 183 11.16 9.43 24.61
CA THR A 183 12.06 8.30 24.96
C THR A 183 11.71 7.52 26.24
N GLY A 184 10.52 7.71 26.83
CA GLY A 184 10.08 6.95 28.02
C GLY A 184 9.71 5.49 27.74
N SER A 185 9.57 4.66 28.78
CA SER A 185 8.93 3.35 28.62
C SER A 185 7.47 3.50 28.13
N VAL A 186 6.90 2.47 27.48
CA VAL A 186 5.49 2.52 27.02
C VAL A 186 4.56 2.87 28.19
N GLY A 187 4.82 2.31 29.37
CA GLY A 187 4.07 2.62 30.57
C GLY A 187 4.27 4.05 31.06
N GLU A 188 5.49 4.62 31.04
CA GLU A 188 5.73 6.02 31.42
C GLU A 188 5.01 7.01 30.50
N ARG A 189 4.98 6.73 29.19
CA ARG A 189 4.25 7.57 28.24
C ARG A 189 2.74 7.48 28.48
N ARG A 190 2.22 6.28 28.75
CA ARG A 190 0.80 6.07 29.03
C ARG A 190 0.38 6.68 30.37
N VAL A 191 1.26 6.65 31.37
CA VAL A 191 1.11 7.37 32.64
C VAL A 191 0.91 8.88 32.39
N ARG A 192 1.77 9.51 31.60
CA ARG A 192 1.63 10.93 31.24
C ARG A 192 0.36 11.21 30.44
N ALA A 193 0.02 10.36 29.47
CA ALA A 193 -1.18 10.52 28.64
C ALA A 193 -2.50 10.39 29.44
N LEU A 194 -2.50 9.59 30.51
CA LEU A 194 -3.63 9.47 31.44
C LEU A 194 -3.72 10.64 32.45
N GLY A 195 -2.81 11.62 32.36
CA GLY A 195 -2.81 12.81 33.22
C GLY A 195 -2.26 12.56 34.62
N PHE A 196 -1.51 11.48 34.84
CA PHE A 196 -0.79 11.30 36.10
C PHE A 196 0.46 12.18 36.13
N ALA A 197 0.78 12.71 37.31
CA ALA A 197 1.94 13.58 37.47
C ALA A 197 3.25 12.84 37.20
N ASP A 198 3.34 11.59 37.69
CA ASP A 198 4.46 10.69 37.48
C ASP A 198 4.03 9.22 37.68
N VAL A 199 5.01 8.30 37.61
CA VAL A 199 4.77 6.86 37.78
C VAL A 199 4.35 6.53 39.22
N GLU A 200 4.83 7.25 40.22
CA GLU A 200 4.44 7.01 41.61
C GLU A 200 2.98 7.39 41.85
N ASP A 201 2.57 8.58 41.41
CA ASP A 201 1.19 9.07 41.44
C ASP A 201 0.24 8.09 40.72
N ALA A 202 0.64 7.58 39.55
CA ALA A 202 -0.13 6.57 38.83
C ALA A 202 -0.27 5.25 39.61
N MET A 203 0.80 4.78 40.26
CA MET A 203 0.75 3.56 41.08
C MET A 203 -0.11 3.75 42.33
N ARG A 204 -0.12 4.95 42.92
CA ARG A 204 -0.95 5.31 44.08
C ARG A 204 -2.43 5.42 43.68
N LYS A 205 -2.75 6.13 42.60
CA LYS A 205 -4.12 6.29 42.09
C LYS A 205 -4.73 5.00 41.56
N THR A 206 -3.91 4.00 41.22
CA THR A 206 -4.38 2.65 40.85
C THR A 206 -4.27 1.64 41.98
N ALA A 207 -3.82 2.02 43.18
CA ALA A 207 -3.46 1.10 44.26
C ALA A 207 -4.59 0.14 44.68
N ASN A 208 -5.84 0.58 44.53
CA ASN A 208 -7.05 -0.20 44.80
C ASN A 208 -7.36 -1.27 43.75
N LEU A 209 -6.80 -1.15 42.53
CA LEU A 209 -6.95 -2.13 41.46
C LEU A 209 -6.08 -3.36 41.70
N HIS A 210 -6.55 -4.51 41.20
CA HIS A 210 -5.69 -5.69 41.08
C HIS A 210 -4.50 -5.38 40.17
N TYR A 211 -3.34 -6.00 40.42
CA TYR A 211 -2.11 -5.64 39.72
C TYR A 211 -2.19 -5.91 38.22
N MET A 212 -3.00 -6.87 37.79
CA MET A 212 -3.29 -7.12 36.37
C MET A 212 -4.04 -5.95 35.72
N ASP A 213 -5.14 -5.50 36.34
CA ASP A 213 -5.96 -4.39 35.82
C ASP A 213 -5.16 -3.07 35.82
N ALA A 214 -4.34 -2.86 36.85
CA ALA A 214 -3.44 -1.72 36.91
C ALA A 214 -2.36 -1.78 35.81
N ALA A 215 -1.83 -2.97 35.51
CA ALA A 215 -0.85 -3.17 34.46
C ALA A 215 -1.43 -2.88 33.09
N GLU A 216 -2.63 -3.39 32.81
CA GLU A 216 -3.35 -3.10 31.58
C GLU A 216 -3.66 -1.60 31.43
N ARG A 217 -4.19 -0.98 32.49
CA ARG A 217 -4.53 0.45 32.48
C ARG A 217 -3.31 1.33 32.23
N LEU A 218 -2.21 1.05 32.94
CA LEU A 218 -0.99 1.85 32.88
C LEU A 218 -0.06 1.46 31.72
N GLY A 219 -0.32 0.37 30.99
CA GLY A 219 0.53 -0.11 29.90
C GLY A 219 1.88 -0.65 30.37
N TYR A 220 1.91 -1.26 31.56
CA TYR A 220 3.08 -1.95 32.11
C TYR A 220 2.88 -3.46 32.07
N ALA A 221 3.97 -4.23 32.21
CA ALA A 221 3.84 -5.63 32.56
C ALA A 221 3.35 -5.77 34.02
N PRO A 222 2.58 -6.82 34.36
CA PRO A 222 2.14 -7.08 35.74
C PRO A 222 3.29 -7.09 36.76
N SER A 223 4.43 -7.70 36.38
CA SER A 223 5.65 -7.74 37.20
C SER A 223 6.20 -6.33 37.47
N THR A 224 6.16 -5.45 36.49
CA THR A 224 6.60 -4.05 36.61
C THR A 224 5.72 -3.26 37.58
N VAL A 225 4.39 -3.46 37.54
CA VAL A 225 3.47 -2.84 38.51
C VAL A 225 3.77 -3.31 39.93
N ILE A 226 4.00 -4.61 40.13
CA ILE A 226 4.35 -5.18 41.43
C ILE A 226 5.67 -4.58 41.94
N GLN A 227 6.69 -4.50 41.07
CA GLN A 227 7.98 -3.92 41.41
C GLN A 227 7.86 -2.44 41.80
N TYR A 228 7.14 -1.64 41.02
CA TYR A 228 6.95 -0.22 41.33
C TYR A 228 6.14 -0.02 42.62
N ARG A 229 5.05 -0.76 42.83
CA ARG A 229 4.29 -0.67 44.09
C ARG A 229 5.12 -1.06 45.31
N ARG A 230 5.96 -2.10 45.20
CA ARG A 230 6.90 -2.47 46.26
C ARG A 230 7.93 -1.36 46.50
N ARG A 231 8.50 -0.79 45.43
CA ARG A 231 9.48 0.31 45.49
C ARG A 231 8.91 1.56 46.16
N PHE A 232 7.65 1.90 45.89
CA PHE A 232 6.98 3.07 46.45
C PHE A 232 6.24 2.81 47.77
N GLY A 233 6.34 1.60 48.34
CA GLY A 233 5.69 1.25 49.60
C GLY A 233 4.15 1.21 49.55
N ILE A 234 3.57 0.94 48.37
CA ILE A 234 2.12 0.91 48.15
C ILE A 234 1.61 -0.51 48.42
N SER A 235 1.17 -0.79 49.64
CA SER A 235 0.49 -2.04 50.01
C SER A 235 -1.02 -1.94 49.75
N LYS A 236 -1.68 -3.07 49.43
CA LYS A 236 -3.16 -3.14 49.47
C LYS A 236 -3.62 -2.64 50.84
N GLY A 237 -4.46 -1.61 50.86
CA GLY A 237 -5.13 -1.18 52.09
C GLY A 237 -5.82 -2.39 52.71
N ARG A 238 -5.44 -2.74 53.94
CA ARG A 238 -6.26 -3.59 54.80
C ARG A 238 -7.62 -2.88 54.88
N LYS A 239 -8.67 -3.47 54.32
CA LYS A 239 -10.04 -3.06 54.63
C LYS A 239 -10.16 -3.14 56.16
N ARG A 240 -10.34 -1.98 56.80
CA ARG A 240 -10.95 -1.91 58.13
C ARG A 240 -12.46 -1.98 57.93
#